data_AF-A0A1U9NJK7-F1
#
_entry.id   AF-A0A1U9NJK7-F1
#
_cell.length_a   1.000
_cell.length_b   1.000
_cell.length_c   1.000
_cell.angle_alpha   90.00
_cell.angle_beta   90.00
_cell.angle_gamma   90.00
#
_symmetry.space_group_name_H-M   'P 1'
#
loop_
_entity.id
_entity.type
_entity.pdbx_description
1 polymer ?
#
loop_
_entity_poly.entity_id
_entity_poly.type
_entity_poly.pdbx_seq_one_letter_code
_entity_poly.pdbx_strand_id
1 'polypeptide(L)'
;MSRMFKLNLAVLMAVLVSSLTFSYVGVDNKGTWPKSWPEELESLRDQSRTVDVLHGIKEKVYEIPFTDADQFARAWPHILKVKTPGAPLILEKAPSMYCVSGTCCSAGARILAPSNLYVGELTAGPPWPENLKTPKGSLPEYVIHEEGKWIPADPNRQKGDYHSRLRARTDIVLIVDGDILDLNKIPLPPHTPIIDNRFKDQSKDVN
;
A
#
# COMPACT_ATOMS: atom_id res chain seq x y z
N MET A 1 -13.89 -41.91 -29.17
CA MET A 1 -14.11 -40.62 -28.47
C MET A 1 -14.35 -39.53 -29.53
N SER A 2 -15.54 -38.92 -29.57
CA SER A 2 -15.93 -38.06 -30.71
C SER A 2 -15.13 -36.74 -30.75
N ARG A 3 -14.98 -36.15 -31.94
CA ARG A 3 -14.26 -34.88 -32.15
C ARG A 3 -14.86 -33.72 -31.33
N MET A 4 -16.18 -33.74 -31.09
CA MET A 4 -16.86 -32.76 -30.24
C MET A 4 -16.50 -32.91 -28.76
N PHE A 5 -16.34 -34.14 -28.26
CA PHE A 5 -15.93 -34.36 -26.87
C PHE A 5 -14.54 -33.78 -26.57
N LYS A 6 -13.60 -33.95 -27.52
CA LYS A 6 -12.24 -33.41 -27.40
C LYS A 6 -12.22 -31.86 -27.42
N LEU A 7 -13.05 -31.24 -28.26
CA LEU A 7 -13.16 -29.77 -28.32
C LEU A 7 -13.75 -29.20 -27.03
N ASN A 8 -14.85 -29.78 -26.53
CA ASN A 8 -15.48 -29.32 -25.30
C ASN A 8 -14.55 -29.47 -24.09
N LEU A 9 -13.78 -30.56 -24.02
CA LEU A 9 -12.78 -30.75 -22.97
C LEU A 9 -11.65 -29.71 -23.06
N ALA A 10 -11.17 -29.39 -24.26
CA ALA A 10 -10.14 -28.38 -24.45
C ALA A 10 -10.61 -26.97 -24.04
N VAL A 11 -11.84 -26.61 -24.39
CA VAL A 11 -12.45 -25.32 -23.99
C VAL A 11 -12.63 -25.26 -22.47
N LEU A 12 -13.13 -26.34 -21.85
CA LEU A 12 -13.30 -26.41 -20.39
C LEU A 12 -11.95 -26.26 -19.67
N MET A 13 -10.91 -26.95 -20.15
CA MET A 13 -9.56 -26.83 -19.60
C MET A 13 -8.99 -25.42 -19.80
N ALA A 14 -9.21 -24.78 -20.95
CA ALA A 14 -8.76 -23.41 -21.19
C ALA A 14 -9.44 -22.40 -20.24
N VAL A 15 -10.74 -22.58 -19.95
CA VAL A 15 -11.48 -21.74 -18.99
C VAL A 15 -11.03 -21.99 -17.54
N LEU A 16 -10.73 -23.24 -17.17
CA LEU A 16 -10.23 -23.58 -15.83
C LEU A 16 -8.78 -23.13 -15.60
N VAL A 17 -7.96 -23.05 -16.64
CA VAL A 17 -6.57 -22.57 -16.53
C VAL A 17 -6.50 -21.05 -16.56
N SER A 18 -7.37 -20.38 -17.34
CA SER A 18 -7.39 -18.91 -17.37
C SER A 18 -7.80 -18.31 -16.02
N SER A 19 -8.64 -19.01 -15.25
CA SER A 19 -9.02 -18.61 -13.88
C SER A 19 -7.91 -18.77 -12.84
N LEU A 20 -6.73 -19.29 -13.19
CA LEU A 20 -5.56 -19.34 -12.29
C LEU A 20 -4.62 -18.14 -12.47
N THR A 21 -4.89 -17.25 -13.42
CA THR A 21 -4.06 -16.05 -13.69
C THR A 21 -4.50 -14.80 -12.90
N PHE A 22 -5.38 -14.95 -11.90
CA PHE A 22 -5.88 -13.80 -11.15
C PHE A 22 -4.79 -13.12 -10.33
N SER A 23 -4.74 -11.80 -10.47
CA SER A 23 -4.17 -10.88 -9.48
C SER A 23 -4.86 -11.12 -8.14
N TYR A 24 -4.13 -11.57 -7.12
CA TYR A 24 -4.69 -11.67 -5.77
C TYR A 24 -4.65 -10.31 -5.08
N VAL A 25 -5.85 -9.81 -4.75
CA VAL A 25 -6.08 -8.68 -3.86
C VAL A 25 -7.00 -9.18 -2.76
N GLY A 26 -6.48 -9.30 -1.54
CA GLY A 26 -7.24 -9.70 -0.37
C GLY A 26 -7.75 -8.48 0.38
N VAL A 27 -8.99 -8.49 0.85
CA VAL A 27 -9.56 -7.41 1.68
C VAL A 27 -10.14 -7.98 2.96
N ASP A 28 -9.59 -7.56 4.10
CA ASP A 28 -10.13 -7.82 5.43
C ASP A 28 -10.89 -6.58 5.92
N ASN A 29 -12.13 -6.74 6.37
CA ASN A 29 -12.96 -5.67 6.93
C ASN A 29 -12.54 -5.26 8.37
N LYS A 30 -11.28 -5.48 8.72
CA LYS A 30 -10.65 -5.07 9.98
C LYS A 30 -9.17 -4.81 9.75
N GLY A 31 -8.55 -4.08 10.66
CA GLY A 31 -7.10 -3.96 10.74
C GLY A 31 -6.45 -5.31 11.08
N THR A 32 -5.47 -5.75 10.29
CA THR A 32 -4.66 -6.95 10.57
C THR A 32 -3.17 -6.59 10.73
N TRP A 33 -2.89 -5.37 11.21
CA TRP A 33 -1.53 -4.93 11.50
C TRP A 33 -0.90 -5.74 12.65
N PRO A 34 0.45 -5.86 12.68
CA PRO A 34 1.14 -6.71 13.63
C PRO A 34 1.04 -6.19 15.06
N LYS A 35 1.20 -7.10 16.03
CA LYS A 35 1.18 -6.80 17.47
C LYS A 35 2.29 -5.85 17.94
N SER A 36 3.31 -5.62 17.11
CA SER A 36 4.40 -4.68 17.40
C SER A 36 4.01 -3.23 17.17
N TRP A 37 2.85 -2.96 16.55
CA TRP A 37 2.34 -1.60 16.42
C TRP A 37 1.84 -1.06 17.77
N PRO A 38 1.75 0.27 17.93
CA PRO A 38 1.28 0.87 19.18
C PRO A 38 -0.11 0.37 19.59
N GLU A 39 -0.27 -0.02 20.85
CA GLU A 39 -1.52 -0.58 21.40
C GLU A 39 -2.69 0.41 21.32
N GLU A 40 -2.42 1.72 21.28
CA GLU A 40 -3.45 2.75 21.16
C GLU A 40 -4.18 2.72 19.81
N LEU A 41 -3.61 2.04 18.80
CA LEU A 41 -4.30 1.81 17.52
C LEU A 41 -5.28 0.64 17.60
N GLU A 42 -5.19 -0.25 18.58
CA GLU A 42 -6.02 -1.47 18.65
C GLU A 42 -7.51 -1.15 18.74
N SER A 43 -7.91 -0.06 19.40
CA SER A 43 -9.31 0.36 19.44
C SER A 43 -9.89 0.73 18.07
N LEU A 44 -9.03 1.00 17.08
CA LEU A 44 -9.41 1.32 15.71
C LEU A 44 -9.46 0.08 14.81
N ARG A 45 -9.09 -1.10 15.32
CA ARG A 45 -8.95 -2.32 14.52
C ARG A 45 -10.25 -2.73 13.84
N ASP A 46 -11.37 -2.68 14.56
CA ASP A 46 -12.66 -3.14 14.04
C ASP A 46 -13.26 -2.19 12.99
N GLN A 47 -12.94 -0.88 13.04
CA GLN A 47 -13.38 0.09 12.03
C GLN A 47 -12.44 0.19 10.81
N SER A 48 -11.23 -0.37 10.93
CA SER A 48 -10.21 -0.31 9.89
C SER A 48 -10.42 -1.36 8.81
N ARG A 49 -9.65 -1.29 7.74
CA ARG A 49 -9.60 -2.30 6.68
C ARG A 49 -8.14 -2.63 6.37
N THR A 50 -7.89 -3.88 6.00
CA THR A 50 -6.60 -4.28 5.44
C THR A 50 -6.76 -4.73 4.01
N VAL A 51 -5.92 -4.22 3.13
CA VAL A 51 -5.79 -4.66 1.74
C VAL A 51 -4.43 -5.31 1.57
N ASP A 52 -4.41 -6.57 1.16
CA ASP A 52 -3.18 -7.28 0.79
C ASP A 52 -3.06 -7.31 -0.72
N VAL A 53 -2.03 -6.63 -1.25
CA VAL A 53 -1.79 -6.56 -2.69
C VAL A 53 -0.63 -7.47 -3.03
N LEU A 54 -0.88 -8.50 -3.83
CA LEU A 54 0.13 -9.47 -4.26
C LEU A 54 0.46 -9.38 -5.76
N HIS A 55 -0.16 -8.44 -6.49
CA HIS A 55 -0.02 -8.31 -7.93
C HIS A 55 0.68 -7.01 -8.34
N GLY A 56 1.77 -7.12 -9.08
CA GLY A 56 2.58 -5.98 -9.54
C GLY A 56 3.34 -5.32 -8.40
N ILE A 57 2.62 -4.63 -7.51
CA ILE A 57 3.13 -4.07 -6.26
C ILE A 57 2.76 -5.03 -5.12
N LYS A 58 3.74 -5.37 -4.29
CA LYS A 58 3.57 -6.22 -3.11
C LYS A 58 3.63 -5.35 -1.87
N GLU A 59 2.47 -5.09 -1.29
CA GLU A 59 2.30 -4.24 -0.11
C GLU A 59 1.06 -4.63 0.68
N LYS A 60 1.05 -4.29 1.97
CA LYS A 60 -0.16 -4.28 2.78
C LYS A 60 -0.59 -2.84 3.02
N VAL A 61 -1.85 -2.54 2.78
CA VAL A 61 -2.44 -1.23 3.04
C VAL A 61 -3.41 -1.35 4.19
N TYR A 62 -3.18 -0.58 5.23
CA TYR A 62 -4.11 -0.45 6.35
C TYR A 62 -4.86 0.86 6.20
N GLU A 63 -6.16 0.78 5.90
CA GLU A 63 -7.03 1.96 5.85
C GLU A 63 -7.69 2.15 7.21
N ILE A 64 -7.47 3.31 7.82
CA ILE A 64 -8.03 3.68 9.11
C ILE A 64 -8.96 4.87 8.87
N PRO A 65 -10.27 4.66 8.71
CA PRO A 65 -11.21 5.76 8.64
C PRO A 65 -11.36 6.42 10.01
N PHE A 66 -11.61 7.73 10.03
CA PHE A 66 -11.94 8.47 11.24
C PHE A 66 -13.34 9.06 11.12
N THR A 67 -14.09 9.04 12.23
CA THR A 67 -15.44 9.61 12.30
C THR A 67 -15.46 11.04 12.81
N ASP A 68 -14.42 11.43 13.54
CA ASP A 68 -14.30 12.75 14.17
C ASP A 68 -12.84 13.14 14.37
N ALA A 69 -12.60 14.46 14.46
CA ALA A 69 -11.27 15.04 14.55
C ALA A 69 -10.54 14.64 15.85
N ASP A 70 -11.26 14.42 16.95
CA ASP A 70 -10.66 14.05 18.23
C ASP A 70 -10.13 12.61 18.19
N GLN A 71 -10.86 11.68 17.55
CA GLN A 71 -10.40 10.31 17.30
C GLN A 71 -9.11 10.32 16.47
N PHE A 72 -9.07 11.11 15.40
CA PHE A 72 -7.86 11.29 14.61
C PHE A 72 -6.71 11.87 15.46
N ALA A 73 -6.95 12.97 16.17
CA ALA A 73 -5.93 13.65 16.97
C ALA A 73 -5.29 12.75 18.02
N ARG A 74 -6.08 11.87 18.66
CA ARG A 74 -5.57 10.86 19.60
C ARG A 74 -4.73 9.80 18.90
N ALA A 75 -5.15 9.32 17.73
CA ALA A 75 -4.45 8.27 16.98
C ALA A 75 -3.18 8.77 16.29
N TRP A 76 -3.16 10.04 15.89
CA TRP A 76 -2.13 10.63 15.03
C TRP A 76 -0.69 10.42 15.51
N PRO A 77 -0.32 10.73 16.76
CA PRO A 77 1.05 10.49 17.26
C PRO A 77 1.45 9.01 17.23
N HIS A 78 0.50 8.08 17.28
CA HIS A 78 0.77 6.64 17.22
C HIS A 78 0.89 6.14 15.78
N ILE A 79 0.09 6.68 14.86
CA ILE A 79 0.24 6.46 13.41
C ILE A 79 1.64 6.93 12.97
N LEU A 80 2.12 8.08 13.45
CA LEU A 80 3.45 8.57 13.11
C LEU A 80 4.60 7.63 13.52
N LYS A 81 4.44 6.87 14.61
CA LYS A 81 5.46 5.91 15.10
C LYS A 81 5.67 4.74 14.13
N VAL A 82 4.68 4.38 13.32
CA VAL A 82 4.81 3.26 12.38
C VAL A 82 5.49 3.65 11.07
N LYS A 83 5.60 4.95 10.79
CA LYS A 83 6.26 5.49 9.60
C LYS A 83 7.75 5.15 9.61
N THR A 84 8.30 4.72 8.48
CA THR A 84 9.76 4.58 8.37
C THR A 84 10.44 5.95 8.47
N PRO A 85 11.57 6.07 9.21
CA PRO A 85 12.35 7.30 9.25
C PRO A 85 12.72 7.79 7.84
N GLY A 86 12.55 9.08 7.57
CA GLY A 86 12.80 9.69 6.26
C GLY A 86 11.77 9.39 5.16
N ALA A 87 10.79 8.51 5.39
CA ALA A 87 9.67 8.31 4.48
C ALA A 87 8.80 9.57 4.38
N PRO A 88 8.21 9.87 3.21
CA PRO A 88 7.34 11.02 3.04
C PRO A 88 6.00 10.83 3.76
N LEU A 89 5.34 11.95 4.04
CA LEU A 89 3.90 12.03 4.28
C LEU A 89 3.22 12.39 2.96
N ILE A 90 2.24 11.59 2.55
CA ILE A 90 1.49 11.82 1.32
C ILE A 90 0.14 12.43 1.70
N LEU A 91 -0.28 13.49 1.02
CA LEU A 91 -1.58 14.12 1.23
C LEU A 91 -2.47 13.84 0.02
N GLU A 92 -3.66 13.31 0.25
CA GLU A 92 -4.68 13.07 -0.77
C GLU A 92 -5.97 13.82 -0.42
N LYS A 93 -6.72 14.22 -1.44
CA LYS A 93 -8.00 14.90 -1.26
C LYS A 93 -9.10 13.86 -1.04
N ALA A 94 -10.00 14.13 -0.09
CA ALA A 94 -11.21 13.36 0.09
C ALA A 94 -12.27 13.61 -1.00
N PRO A 95 -13.11 12.61 -1.34
CA PRO A 95 -12.88 11.19 -1.04
C PRO A 95 -11.71 10.66 -1.86
N SER A 96 -10.94 9.72 -1.30
CA SER A 96 -9.84 9.07 -2.03
C SER A 96 -10.14 7.59 -2.20
N MET A 97 -9.95 7.08 -3.43
CA MET A 97 -10.07 5.66 -3.75
C MET A 97 -8.69 5.02 -3.87
N TYR A 98 -8.45 3.92 -3.16
CA TYR A 98 -7.27 3.10 -3.40
C TYR A 98 -7.52 2.24 -4.64
N CYS A 99 -6.84 2.56 -5.73
CA CYS A 99 -7.13 2.04 -7.06
C CYS A 99 -7.03 0.51 -7.18
N VAL A 100 -6.27 -0.15 -6.29
CA VAL A 100 -6.05 -1.59 -6.33
C VAL A 100 -7.23 -2.38 -5.78
N SER A 101 -7.80 -1.94 -4.65
CA SER A 101 -8.96 -2.60 -4.03
C SER A 101 -10.30 -1.97 -4.41
N GLY A 102 -10.28 -0.77 -5.00
CA GLY A 102 -11.48 0.06 -5.19
C GLY A 102 -12.05 0.62 -3.88
N THR A 103 -11.30 0.54 -2.77
CA THR A 103 -11.80 1.00 -1.47
C THR A 103 -11.75 2.51 -1.37
N CYS A 104 -12.89 3.10 -1.03
CA CYS A 104 -13.03 4.54 -0.84
C CYS A 104 -12.93 4.88 0.64
N CYS A 105 -12.24 5.98 0.96
CA CYS A 105 -12.17 6.54 2.29
C CYS A 105 -12.43 8.05 2.21
N SER A 106 -13.36 8.52 3.02
CA SER A 106 -13.81 9.92 3.04
C SER A 106 -12.96 10.81 3.93
N ALA A 107 -12.43 10.28 5.03
CA ALA A 107 -11.48 10.96 5.90
C ALA A 107 -10.72 9.88 6.69
N GLY A 108 -9.40 9.95 6.71
CA GLY A 108 -8.64 8.78 7.16
C GLY A 108 -7.13 8.88 7.01
N ALA A 109 -6.48 7.82 7.45
CA ALA A 109 -5.10 7.51 7.11
C ALA A 109 -5.02 6.18 6.36
N ARG A 110 -4.17 6.08 5.34
CA ARG A 110 -3.68 4.80 4.81
C ARG A 110 -2.23 4.62 5.21
N ILE A 111 -1.91 3.45 5.75
CA ILE A 111 -0.54 3.06 6.05
C ILE A 111 -0.12 2.03 5.01
N LEU A 112 0.79 2.43 4.12
CA LEU A 112 1.34 1.57 3.07
C LEU A 112 2.57 0.88 3.65
N ALA A 113 2.48 -0.41 3.96
CA ALA A 113 3.51 -1.17 4.63
C ALA A 113 4.10 -2.28 3.73
N PRO A 114 5.35 -2.72 3.97
CA PRO A 114 5.88 -3.93 3.37
C PRO A 114 4.95 -5.12 3.61
N SER A 115 4.69 -5.93 2.58
CA SER A 115 3.97 -7.20 2.77
C SER A 115 4.93 -8.27 3.31
N ASN A 116 4.46 -9.09 4.26
CA ASN A 116 5.24 -10.17 4.87
C ASN A 116 5.33 -11.41 3.95
N LEU A 117 5.64 -11.19 2.67
CA LEU A 117 5.68 -12.27 1.69
C LEU A 117 7.04 -12.95 1.69
N TYR A 118 7.00 -14.27 1.68
CA TYR A 118 8.14 -15.08 1.34
C TYR A 118 8.32 -15.04 -0.19
N VAL A 119 9.48 -14.57 -0.64
CA VAL A 119 9.87 -14.61 -2.06
C VAL A 119 11.00 -15.62 -2.19
N GLY A 120 10.64 -16.89 -2.36
CA GLY A 120 11.59 -18.00 -2.34
C GLY A 120 12.20 -18.20 -0.95
N GLU A 121 13.52 -18.36 -0.88
CA GLU A 121 14.27 -18.51 0.39
C GLU A 121 14.56 -17.16 1.08
N LEU A 122 14.27 -16.04 0.43
CA LEU A 122 14.47 -14.71 0.99
C LEU A 122 13.20 -14.23 1.67
N THR A 123 13.33 -13.85 2.94
CA THR A 123 12.33 -13.03 3.63
C THR A 123 12.39 -11.64 3.05
N ALA A 124 11.33 -11.21 2.37
CA ALA A 124 11.21 -9.84 1.95
C ALA A 124 10.74 -9.00 3.14
N GLY A 125 11.52 -7.99 3.52
CA GLY A 125 11.22 -7.12 4.64
C GLY A 125 12.47 -6.67 5.40
N PRO A 126 12.30 -5.80 6.40
CA PRO A 126 13.40 -5.40 7.27
C PRO A 126 13.98 -6.58 8.06
N PRO A 127 15.29 -6.58 8.36
CA PRO A 127 16.26 -5.53 8.03
C PRO A 127 16.67 -5.57 6.56
N TRP A 128 16.57 -4.42 5.89
CA TRP A 128 17.02 -4.26 4.51
C TRP A 128 18.56 -4.15 4.47
N PRO A 129 19.23 -4.71 3.45
CA PRO A 129 20.67 -4.57 3.31
C PRO A 129 21.08 -3.10 3.10
N GLU A 130 22.27 -2.73 3.60
CA GLU A 130 22.75 -1.34 3.61
C GLU A 130 22.85 -0.71 2.21
N ASN A 131 23.07 -1.51 1.17
CA ASN A 131 23.15 -1.03 -0.21
C ASN A 131 21.82 -0.43 -0.73
N LEU A 132 20.70 -0.68 -0.05
CA LEU A 132 19.40 -0.09 -0.39
C LEU A 132 19.18 1.30 0.21
N LYS A 133 19.91 1.66 1.26
CA LYS A 133 19.72 2.95 1.92
C LYS A 133 20.38 4.04 1.09
N THR A 134 19.70 5.19 0.95
CA THR A 134 20.31 6.39 0.36
C THR A 134 21.43 6.91 1.26
N PRO A 135 22.28 7.84 0.80
CA PRO A 135 23.27 8.49 1.66
C PRO A 135 22.68 9.16 2.91
N LYS A 136 21.37 9.50 2.89
CA LYS A 136 20.63 10.05 4.04
C LYS A 136 20.05 8.97 4.95
N GLY A 137 20.34 7.69 4.70
CA GLY A 137 19.81 6.54 5.43
C GLY A 137 18.36 6.17 5.10
N SER A 138 17.71 6.87 4.17
CA SER A 138 16.32 6.57 3.79
C SER A 138 16.21 5.38 2.85
N LEU A 139 15.14 4.61 2.95
CA LEU A 139 14.84 3.52 2.03
C LEU A 139 14.13 4.03 0.77
N PRO A 140 14.30 3.37 -0.40
CA PRO A 140 13.44 3.61 -1.56
C PRO A 140 12.00 3.22 -1.24
N GLU A 141 11.06 3.68 -2.07
CA GLU A 141 9.66 3.28 -1.93
C GLU A 141 9.47 1.78 -2.20
N TYR A 142 10.06 1.33 -3.31
CA TYR A 142 10.00 -0.06 -3.75
C TYR A 142 11.39 -0.62 -4.06
N VAL A 143 11.50 -1.93 -3.96
CA VAL A 143 12.66 -2.72 -4.36
C VAL A 143 12.24 -3.85 -5.29
N ILE A 144 13.19 -4.33 -6.08
CA ILE A 144 13.09 -5.55 -6.87
C ILE A 144 14.25 -6.48 -6.52
N HIS A 145 14.05 -7.77 -6.78
CA HIS A 145 15.10 -8.77 -6.65
C HIS A 145 15.63 -9.13 -8.04
N GLU A 146 16.90 -8.84 -8.28
CA GLU A 146 17.58 -9.06 -9.56
C GLU A 146 18.95 -9.67 -9.27
N GLU A 147 19.29 -10.76 -9.96
CA GLU A 147 20.58 -11.46 -9.83
C GLU A 147 21.00 -11.80 -8.38
N GLY A 148 20.04 -12.21 -7.54
CA GLY A 148 20.31 -12.58 -6.14
C GLY A 148 20.48 -11.39 -5.20
N LYS A 149 20.19 -10.17 -5.64
CA LYS A 149 20.34 -8.95 -4.86
C LYS A 149 19.05 -8.13 -4.84
N TRP A 150 18.81 -7.47 -3.72
CA TRP A 150 17.81 -6.42 -3.63
C TRP A 150 18.39 -5.11 -4.16
N ILE A 151 17.68 -4.49 -5.10
CA ILE A 151 18.02 -3.17 -5.64
C ILE A 151 16.79 -2.25 -5.62
N PRO A 152 16.96 -0.92 -5.53
CA PRO A 152 15.85 0.02 -5.65
C PRO A 152 15.11 -0.17 -6.98
N ALA A 153 13.78 -0.18 -6.95
CA ALA A 153 13.00 -0.25 -8.17
C ALA A 153 13.10 1.07 -8.94
N ASP A 154 13.45 1.00 -10.22
CA ASP A 154 13.43 2.18 -11.10
C ASP A 154 11.97 2.60 -11.40
N PRO A 155 11.56 3.84 -11.04
CA PRO A 155 10.22 4.32 -11.32
C PRO A 155 9.91 4.44 -12.83
N ASN A 156 10.93 4.60 -13.67
CA ASN A 156 10.81 4.80 -15.12
C ASN A 156 10.83 3.49 -15.92
N ARG A 157 11.15 2.35 -15.28
CA ARG A 157 11.18 1.03 -15.95
C ARG A 157 9.79 0.73 -16.53
N GLN A 158 9.76 0.34 -17.80
CA GLN A 158 8.52 0.22 -18.58
C GLN A 158 7.50 -0.71 -17.91
N LYS A 159 6.22 -0.32 -18.03
CA LYS A 159 5.05 -1.05 -17.57
C LYS A 159 4.89 -2.31 -18.44
N GLY A 160 5.57 -3.39 -18.08
CA GLY A 160 5.63 -4.63 -18.87
C GLY A 160 6.75 -5.58 -18.43
N ASP A 161 7.78 -5.04 -17.78
CA ASP A 161 8.76 -5.87 -17.07
C ASP A 161 8.10 -6.38 -15.78
N TYR A 162 7.59 -7.61 -15.80
CA TYR A 162 6.83 -8.27 -14.73
C TYR A 162 7.63 -8.57 -13.44
N HIS A 163 8.62 -7.75 -13.08
CA HIS A 163 9.22 -7.84 -11.77
C HIS A 163 8.24 -7.29 -10.73
N SER A 164 7.78 -8.17 -9.85
CA SER A 164 7.02 -7.75 -8.69
C SER A 164 7.84 -6.75 -7.89
N ARG A 165 7.33 -5.54 -7.70
CA ARG A 165 7.92 -4.50 -6.86
C ARG A 165 7.47 -4.76 -5.42
N LEU A 166 8.41 -4.78 -4.49
CA LEU A 166 8.08 -4.93 -3.07
C LEU A 166 8.23 -3.59 -2.38
N ARG A 167 7.23 -3.20 -1.59
CA ARG A 167 7.34 -1.99 -0.77
C ARG A 167 8.43 -2.18 0.27
N ALA A 168 9.39 -1.27 0.30
CA ALA A 168 10.54 -1.35 1.21
C ALA A 168 10.35 -0.55 2.50
N ARG A 169 9.45 0.44 2.52
CA ARG A 169 9.24 1.32 3.67
C ARG A 169 7.77 1.55 3.96
N THR A 170 7.49 1.93 5.19
CA THR A 170 6.16 2.31 5.64
C THR A 170 5.92 3.79 5.38
N ASP A 171 5.01 4.08 4.45
CA ASP A 171 4.56 5.43 4.12
C ASP A 171 3.16 5.68 4.74
N ILE A 172 2.84 6.94 5.02
CA ILE A 172 1.51 7.35 5.48
C ILE A 172 0.88 8.26 4.44
N VAL A 173 -0.34 7.94 4.05
CA VAL A 173 -1.22 8.78 3.24
C VAL A 173 -2.31 9.35 4.14
N LEU A 174 -2.41 10.67 4.22
CA LEU A 174 -3.53 11.35 4.88
C LEU A 174 -4.59 11.72 3.84
N ILE A 175 -5.83 11.35 4.11
CA ILE A 175 -6.98 11.66 3.26
C ILE A 175 -7.71 12.84 3.89
N VAL A 176 -7.49 14.01 3.31
CA VAL A 176 -7.83 15.32 3.86
C VAL A 176 -9.19 15.75 3.31
N ASP A 177 -10.17 15.87 4.19
CA ASP A 177 -11.52 16.37 3.93
C ASP A 177 -11.71 17.84 4.36
N GLY A 178 -10.90 18.32 5.30
CA GLY A 178 -10.97 19.69 5.83
C GLY A 178 -11.87 19.84 7.05
N ASP A 179 -12.69 18.84 7.38
CA ASP A 179 -13.54 18.82 8.57
C ASP A 179 -12.94 17.93 9.67
N ILE A 180 -12.76 16.63 9.38
CA ILE A 180 -12.18 15.64 10.31
C ILE A 180 -10.65 15.74 10.31
N LEU A 181 -10.04 15.70 9.12
CA LEU A 181 -8.62 15.95 8.90
C LEU A 181 -8.43 17.36 8.31
N ASP A 182 -8.24 18.34 9.18
CA ASP A 182 -7.87 19.71 8.83
C ASP A 182 -6.37 19.95 9.07
N LEU A 183 -5.60 20.14 7.99
CA LEU A 183 -4.16 20.36 8.08
C LEU A 183 -3.77 21.64 8.83
N ASN A 184 -4.69 22.59 9.03
CA ASN A 184 -4.43 23.78 9.85
C ASN A 184 -4.46 23.48 11.36
N LYS A 185 -5.05 22.34 11.76
CA LYS A 185 -5.21 21.92 13.15
C LYS A 185 -4.29 20.77 13.54
N ILE A 186 -3.69 20.10 12.56
CA ILE A 186 -2.88 18.90 12.76
C ILE A 186 -1.39 19.26 12.68
N PRO A 187 -0.60 19.01 13.75
CA PRO A 187 0.83 19.20 13.68
C PRO A 187 1.45 18.15 12.75
N LEU A 188 2.08 18.61 11.67
CA LEU A 188 2.88 17.76 10.80
C LEU A 188 4.29 17.60 11.41
N PRO A 189 4.90 16.40 11.33
CA PRO A 189 6.21 16.20 11.93
C PRO A 189 7.26 17.08 11.25
N PRO A 190 8.14 17.74 12.02
CA PRO A 190 9.19 18.57 11.45
C PRO A 190 10.12 17.72 10.58
N HIS A 191 10.67 18.33 9.53
CA HIS A 191 11.62 17.70 8.59
C HIS A 191 11.10 16.44 7.87
N THR A 192 9.79 16.15 7.92
CA THR A 192 9.20 15.09 7.11
C THR A 192 8.93 15.61 5.71
N PRO A 193 9.42 14.95 4.64
CA PRO A 193 9.06 15.30 3.28
C PRO A 193 7.54 15.19 3.08
N ILE A 194 6.92 16.18 2.46
CA ILE A 194 5.48 16.18 2.15
C ILE A 194 5.31 16.06 0.64
N ILE A 195 4.50 15.08 0.22
CA ILE A 195 4.03 14.92 -1.16
C ILE A 195 2.56 15.30 -1.18
N ASP A 196 2.25 16.50 -1.68
CA ASP A 196 0.87 16.98 -1.76
C ASP A 196 0.22 16.58 -3.09
N ASN A 197 -0.62 15.55 -3.04
CA ASN A 197 -1.39 15.06 -4.18
C ASN A 197 -2.83 15.60 -4.20
N ARG A 198 -3.23 16.46 -3.24
CA ARG A 198 -4.63 16.97 -3.15
C ARG A 198 -5.07 17.75 -4.39
N PHE A 199 -4.10 18.31 -5.12
CA PHE A 199 -4.31 19.15 -6.30
C PHE A 199 -3.70 18.55 -7.57
N LYS A 200 -3.24 17.28 -7.55
CA LYS A 200 -2.79 16.64 -8.78
C LYS A 200 -4.00 16.48 -9.70
N ASP A 201 -3.90 17.10 -10.86
CA ASP A 201 -5.01 17.38 -11.77
C ASP A 201 -5.91 16.18 -12.08
N GLN A 202 -7.22 16.43 -12.08
CA GLN A 202 -8.24 15.65 -12.79
C GLN A 202 -8.13 15.81 -14.33
N SER A 203 -6.98 16.23 -14.86
CA SER A 203 -6.78 16.61 -16.27
C SER A 203 -6.70 15.43 -17.24
N LYS A 204 -6.91 14.19 -16.78
CA LYS A 204 -6.91 13.00 -17.64
C LYS A 204 -8.29 12.45 -17.99
N ASP A 205 -9.36 13.02 -17.43
CA ASP A 205 -10.74 12.57 -17.70
C ASP A 205 -11.51 13.47 -18.70
N VAL A 206 -10.80 14.34 -19.42
CA VAL A 206 -11.34 15.02 -20.62
C VAL A 206 -10.60 14.48 -21.85
N ASN A 207 -11.03 13.33 -22.35
CA ASN A 207 -10.92 12.89 -23.74
C ASN A 207 -11.87 11.72 -24.00
#